data_AF-A0A0C2MLD6-F1
#
_entry.id   AF-A0A0C2MLD6-F1
#
_cell.length_a   1.000
_cell.length_b   1.000
_cell.length_c   1.000
_cell.angle_alpha   90.00
_cell.angle_beta   90.00
_cell.angle_gamma   90.00
#
_symmetry.space_group_name_H-M   'P 1'
#
loop_
_entity.id
_entity.type
_entity.pdbx_description
1 polymer ?
#
loop_
_entity_poly.entity_id
_entity_poly.type
_entity_poly.pdbx_seq_one_letter_code
_entity_poly.pdbx_strand_id
1 'polypeptide(L)'
;MFWFRKLPTFKKAICVVIICAAFAVSLTPDISAGIRNKPKNHPLWVFIFSIVAITLPIIFNIYVEQTLKNTRKNDNLSYALFYDESYADDILSSTGNTKREKQDVFSLLFATSIVQLLFVFFFWVDLIPGFGYSDGIHDFFQNFCNTFKRTFWNKNSHHIPIFLSAYIFSFIVSHIAGLKIIQDSDGSLYWSLVINLVSPCAVIFWMFFKPKPFHWSPHFDSAHLYSIISFIIIFPALFVYSSDPLEVHFEFEESQREICGYRLKKLKFTYVTE
;
A
#
# COMPACT_ATOMS: atom_id res chain seq x y z
N MET A 1 1.56 0.69 24.34
CA MET A 1 0.74 -0.13 23.43
C MET A 1 -0.59 0.59 23.15
N PHE A 2 -0.56 1.67 22.38
CA PHE A 2 -1.76 2.41 21.95
C PHE A 2 -1.50 2.86 20.51
N TRP A 3 -1.76 1.95 19.57
CA TRP A 3 -1.42 2.12 18.15
C TRP A 3 -2.53 2.79 17.33
N PHE A 4 -3.74 2.95 17.87
CA PHE A 4 -4.85 3.60 17.17
C PHE A 4 -5.36 4.80 17.97
N ARG A 5 -4.91 6.01 17.60
CA ARG A 5 -5.44 7.28 18.13
C ARG A 5 -6.79 7.68 17.48
N LYS A 6 -7.19 6.97 16.44
CA LYS A 6 -8.42 7.21 15.65
C LYS A 6 -9.10 5.85 15.49
N LEU A 7 -10.36 5.75 15.88
CA LEU A 7 -11.19 4.57 15.57
C LEU A 7 -12.07 4.90 14.35
N PRO A 8 -12.20 3.97 13.39
CA PRO A 8 -13.10 4.16 12.27
C PRO A 8 -14.54 4.22 12.79
N THR A 9 -15.40 4.99 12.10
CA THR A 9 -16.85 4.92 12.35
C THR A 9 -17.37 3.52 12.04
N PHE A 10 -18.48 3.13 12.67
CA PHE A 10 -19.09 1.82 12.41
C PHE A 10 -19.39 1.60 10.92
N LYS A 11 -19.84 2.64 10.21
CA LYS A 11 -20.06 2.62 8.76
C LYS A 11 -18.77 2.37 7.98
N LYS A 12 -17.67 3.05 8.32
CA LYS A 12 -16.35 2.85 7.72
C LYS A 12 -15.84 1.43 7.96
N ALA A 13 -16.02 0.89 9.16
CA ALA A 13 -15.69 -0.49 9.47
C ALA A 13 -16.48 -1.49 8.61
N ILE A 14 -17.79 -1.29 8.45
CA ILE A 14 -18.62 -2.10 7.55
C ILE A 14 -18.11 -2.03 6.10
N CYS A 15 -17.82 -0.83 5.60
CA CYS A 15 -17.31 -0.66 4.23
C CYS A 15 -15.99 -1.41 4.02
N VAL A 16 -15.06 -1.37 4.99
CA VAL A 16 -13.82 -2.14 4.94
C VAL A 16 -14.09 -3.64 4.90
N VAL A 17 -15.00 -4.15 5.73
CA VAL A 17 -15.39 -5.57 5.71
C VAL A 17 -15.97 -5.98 4.36
N ILE A 18 -16.85 -5.15 3.78
CA ILE A 18 -17.43 -5.38 2.45
C ILE A 18 -16.35 -5.41 1.37
N ILE A 19 -15.42 -4.45 1.39
CA ILE A 19 -14.29 -4.39 0.43
C ILE A 19 -13.42 -5.63 0.57
N CYS A 20 -13.04 -6.02 1.80
CA CYS A 20 -12.25 -7.23 2.04
C CYS A 20 -12.96 -8.50 1.56
N ALA A 21 -14.26 -8.63 1.80
CA ALA A 21 -15.06 -9.76 1.32
C ALA A 21 -15.12 -9.79 -0.21
N ALA A 22 -15.35 -8.64 -0.85
CA ALA A 22 -15.35 -8.53 -2.31
C ALA A 22 -13.98 -8.91 -2.90
N PHE A 23 -12.87 -8.48 -2.29
CA PHE A 23 -11.54 -8.91 -2.70
C PHE A 23 -11.36 -10.43 -2.58
N ALA A 24 -11.77 -11.04 -1.46
CA ALA A 24 -11.69 -12.48 -1.29
C ALA A 24 -12.50 -13.25 -2.35
N VAL A 25 -13.68 -12.75 -2.71
CA VAL A 25 -14.48 -13.30 -3.81
C VAL A 25 -13.74 -13.20 -5.14
N SER A 26 -13.09 -12.07 -5.43
CA SER A 26 -12.33 -11.88 -6.68
C SER A 26 -11.12 -12.81 -6.81
N LEU A 27 -10.52 -13.23 -5.69
CA LEU A 27 -9.36 -14.13 -5.66
C LEU A 27 -9.72 -15.62 -5.71
N THR A 28 -11.00 -15.96 -5.50
CA THR A 28 -11.46 -17.36 -5.43
C THR A 28 -11.15 -18.17 -6.70
N PRO A 29 -11.36 -17.64 -7.93
CA PRO A 29 -11.06 -18.37 -9.17
C PRO A 29 -9.58 -18.73 -9.29
N ASP A 30 -8.67 -17.78 -9.00
CA ASP A 30 -7.23 -17.96 -9.11
C ASP A 30 -6.71 -19.00 -8.11
N ILE A 31 -7.21 -18.96 -6.87
CA ILE A 31 -6.87 -19.96 -5.84
C ILE A 31 -7.34 -21.35 -6.30
N SER A 32 -8.56 -21.45 -6.83
CA SER A 32 -9.12 -22.72 -7.29
C SER A 32 -8.37 -23.31 -8.49
N ALA A 33 -7.93 -22.47 -9.43
CA ALA A 33 -7.16 -22.87 -10.60
C ALA A 33 -5.74 -23.30 -10.21
N GLY A 34 -5.11 -22.57 -9.28
CA GLY A 34 -3.80 -22.90 -8.74
C GLY A 34 -3.75 -24.24 -8.02
N ILE A 35 -4.81 -24.59 -7.27
CA ILE A 35 -4.94 -25.90 -6.59
C ILE A 35 -5.06 -27.04 -7.61
N ARG A 36 -5.74 -26.82 -8.74
CA ARG A 36 -5.99 -27.87 -9.73
C ARG A 36 -4.74 -28.24 -10.55
N ASN A 37 -3.84 -27.27 -10.77
CA ASN A 37 -2.74 -27.42 -11.73
C ASN A 37 -1.34 -27.63 -11.11
N LYS A 38 -1.17 -27.57 -9.77
CA LYS A 38 0.14 -27.78 -9.13
C LYS A 38 0.37 -29.22 -8.64
N PRO A 39 1.60 -29.76 -8.76
CA PRO A 39 1.96 -31.07 -8.21
C PRO A 39 1.76 -31.11 -6.69
N LYS A 40 1.34 -32.29 -6.18
CA LYS A 40 0.83 -32.56 -4.81
C LYS A 40 1.73 -32.16 -3.63
N ASN A 41 2.93 -31.64 -3.85
CA ASN A 41 3.89 -31.45 -2.78
C ASN A 41 4.00 -29.96 -2.42
N HIS A 42 3.41 -29.64 -1.26
CA HIS A 42 3.57 -28.43 -0.43
C HIS A 42 2.56 -27.27 -0.56
N PRO A 43 1.25 -27.52 -0.37
CA PRO A 43 0.26 -26.43 -0.20
C PRO A 43 0.60 -25.49 0.98
N LEU A 44 1.27 -26.01 2.02
CA LEU A 44 1.70 -25.23 3.18
C LEU A 44 2.74 -24.15 2.83
N TRP A 45 3.67 -24.44 1.92
CA TRP A 45 4.66 -23.43 1.50
C TRP A 45 4.01 -22.29 0.72
N VAL A 46 3.09 -22.60 -0.21
CA VAL A 46 2.33 -21.57 -0.95
C VAL A 46 1.55 -20.67 0.02
N PHE A 47 0.94 -21.26 1.04
CA PHE A 47 0.22 -20.51 2.07
C PHE A 47 1.15 -19.60 2.89
N ILE A 48 2.28 -20.12 3.39
CA ILE A 48 3.26 -19.32 4.14
C ILE A 48 3.79 -18.16 3.30
N PHE A 49 4.19 -18.41 2.04
CA PHE A 49 4.67 -17.36 1.15
C PHE A 49 3.60 -16.32 0.84
N SER A 50 2.34 -16.73 0.69
CA SER A 50 1.24 -15.79 0.50
C SER A 50 1.06 -14.88 1.72
N ILE A 51 1.14 -15.44 2.94
CA ILE A 51 1.09 -14.64 4.18
C ILE A 51 2.26 -13.66 4.24
N VAL A 52 3.49 -14.11 3.99
CA VAL A 52 4.68 -13.26 4.01
C VAL A 52 4.58 -12.16 2.95
N ALA A 53 4.15 -12.51 1.73
CA ALA A 53 3.98 -11.57 0.63
C ALA A 53 2.90 -10.52 0.88
N ILE A 54 1.88 -10.82 1.70
CA ILE A 54 0.85 -9.84 2.10
C ILE A 54 1.31 -9.02 3.31
N THR A 55 1.89 -9.66 4.31
CA THR A 55 2.23 -9.02 5.60
C THR A 55 3.40 -8.05 5.48
N LEU A 56 4.44 -8.37 4.70
CA LEU A 56 5.60 -7.48 4.54
C LEU A 56 5.23 -6.13 3.90
N PRO A 57 4.48 -6.06 2.78
CA PRO A 57 4.00 -4.79 2.25
C PRO A 57 3.11 -4.02 3.22
N ILE A 58 2.27 -4.70 4.02
CA ILE A 58 1.45 -4.02 5.04
C ILE A 58 2.34 -3.37 6.09
N ILE A 59 3.32 -4.10 6.65
CA ILE A 59 4.25 -3.57 7.65
C ILE A 59 5.05 -2.40 7.06
N PHE A 60 5.51 -2.53 5.82
CA PHE A 60 6.24 -1.48 5.14
C PHE A 60 5.38 -0.23 4.90
N ASN A 61 4.14 -0.38 4.44
CA ASN A 61 3.21 0.73 4.25
C ASN A 61 2.89 1.43 5.57
N ILE A 62 2.69 0.67 6.65
CA ILE A 62 2.52 1.20 8.00
C ILE A 62 3.75 2.03 8.42
N TYR A 63 4.96 1.52 8.18
CA TYR A 63 6.20 2.22 8.50
C TYR A 63 6.37 3.52 7.70
N VAL A 64 6.10 3.48 6.40
CA VAL A 64 6.15 4.67 5.52
C VAL A 64 5.12 5.71 5.97
N GLU A 65 3.89 5.28 6.27
CA GLU A 65 2.84 6.15 6.78
C GLU A 65 3.21 6.79 8.11
N GLN A 66 3.77 6.03 9.06
CA GLN A 66 4.21 6.56 10.34
C GLN A 66 5.32 7.60 10.17
N THR A 67 6.28 7.33 9.29
CA THR A 67 7.37 8.26 8.97
C THR A 67 6.79 9.56 8.40
N LEU A 68 5.87 9.47 7.43
CA LEU A 68 5.22 10.64 6.82
C LEU A 68 4.37 11.44 7.82
N LYS A 69 3.59 10.75 8.67
CA LYS A 69 2.76 11.41 9.71
C LYS A 69 3.61 12.11 10.77
N ASN A 70 4.74 11.53 11.15
CA ASN A 70 5.67 12.16 12.08
C ASN A 70 6.27 13.45 11.49
N THR A 71 6.57 13.47 10.19
CA THR A 71 7.00 14.68 9.47
C THR A 71 5.87 15.72 9.42
N ARG A 72 4.65 15.33 9.06
CA ARG A 72 3.49 16.25 8.98
C ARG A 72 3.11 16.89 10.32
N LYS A 73 3.17 16.12 11.40
CA LYS A 73 2.88 16.64 12.75
C LYS A 73 3.87 17.75 13.15
N ASN A 74 5.11 17.67 12.68
CA ASN A 74 6.11 18.71 12.91
C ASN A 74 5.86 19.96 12.05
N ASP A 75 5.32 19.81 10.84
CA ASP A 75 4.96 20.93 9.97
C ASP A 75 3.73 21.69 10.48
N ASN A 76 2.67 20.99 10.92
CA ASN A 76 1.46 21.62 11.47
C ASN A 76 1.74 22.35 12.81
N LEU A 77 2.68 21.84 13.62
CA LEU A 77 3.16 22.55 14.81
C LEU A 77 3.87 23.86 14.42
N SER A 78 4.59 23.87 13.29
CA SER A 78 5.25 25.07 12.77
C SER A 78 4.23 26.10 12.27
N TYR A 79 3.12 25.69 11.63
CA TYR A 79 2.04 26.60 11.26
C TYR A 79 1.30 27.16 12.48
N ALA A 80 1.06 26.35 13.51
CA ALA A 80 0.46 26.83 14.76
C ALA A 80 1.35 27.87 15.48
N LEU A 81 2.68 27.69 15.43
CA LEU A 81 3.67 28.65 15.94
C LEU A 81 3.70 29.98 15.17
N PHE A 82 3.25 30.00 13.91
CA PHE A 82 3.21 31.21 13.08
C PHE A 82 1.93 32.04 13.25
N TYR A 83 0.86 31.46 13.81
CA TYR A 83 -0.43 32.15 13.98
C TYR A 83 -0.73 32.57 15.43
N ASP A 84 0.07 32.13 16.41
CA ASP A 84 -0.11 32.52 17.82
C ASP A 84 1.25 32.87 18.46
N GLU A 85 1.66 34.14 18.35
CA GLU A 85 2.92 34.67 18.89
C GLU A 85 3.06 34.44 20.41
N SER A 86 1.95 34.31 21.14
CA SER A 86 1.97 34.16 22.61
C SER A 86 2.35 32.75 23.08
N TYR A 87 2.24 31.73 22.22
CA TYR A 87 2.53 30.32 22.59
C TYR A 87 3.89 29.83 22.06
N ALA A 88 4.53 30.62 21.20
CA ALA A 88 5.74 30.23 20.50
C ALA A 88 7.01 30.26 21.38
N ASP A 89 7.14 31.26 22.25
CA ASP A 89 8.35 31.46 23.05
C ASP A 89 8.61 30.34 24.07
N ASP A 90 7.55 29.75 24.64
CA ASP A 90 7.69 28.73 25.68
C ASP A 90 8.10 27.35 25.10
N ILE A 91 7.73 27.07 23.83
CA ILE A 91 8.14 25.84 23.12
C ILE A 91 9.50 26.01 22.43
N LEU A 92 9.82 27.22 21.95
CA LEU A 92 11.12 27.54 21.34
C LEU A 92 12.25 27.48 22.38
N SER A 93 11.99 27.85 23.64
CA SER A 93 13.00 27.76 24.71
C SER A 93 13.33 26.32 25.12
N SER A 94 12.40 25.37 24.97
CA SER A 94 12.65 23.94 25.28
C SER A 94 13.23 23.14 24.12
N THR A 95 13.18 23.67 22.90
CA THR A 95 13.49 22.91 21.67
C THR A 95 14.65 23.54 20.93
N GLY A 96 15.86 23.41 21.50
CA GLY A 96 17.09 23.92 20.91
C GLY A 96 17.27 23.56 19.43
N ASN A 97 17.41 24.60 18.59
CA ASN A 97 18.09 24.67 17.29
C ASN A 97 18.17 23.40 16.43
N THR A 98 17.05 22.71 16.22
CA THR A 98 16.95 21.76 15.10
C THR A 98 16.10 22.39 14.02
N LYS A 99 16.75 23.00 13.01
CA LYS A 99 16.13 23.34 11.73
C LYS A 99 15.50 22.05 11.19
N ARG A 100 14.19 21.91 11.31
CA ARG A 100 13.47 20.73 10.82
C ARG A 100 13.15 20.94 9.36
N GLU A 101 13.84 20.19 8.53
CA GLU A 101 13.78 20.23 7.07
C GLU A 101 12.55 19.44 6.60
N LYS A 102 11.68 20.08 5.79
CA LYS A 102 10.55 19.42 5.14
C LYS A 102 11.10 18.27 4.31
N GLN A 103 10.76 17.04 4.68
CA GLN A 103 11.33 15.87 4.03
C GLN A 103 10.93 15.85 2.55
N ASP A 104 11.92 15.96 1.67
CA ASP A 104 11.72 16.00 0.23
C ASP A 104 11.13 14.67 -0.27
N VAL A 105 10.10 14.76 -1.12
CA VAL A 105 9.45 13.61 -1.77
C VAL A 105 10.49 12.77 -2.51
N PHE A 106 11.46 13.42 -3.16
CA PHE A 106 12.51 12.72 -3.90
C PHE A 106 13.44 11.94 -2.97
N SER A 107 13.73 12.45 -1.77
CA SER A 107 14.52 11.73 -0.76
C SER A 107 13.82 10.45 -0.31
N LEU A 108 12.49 10.50 -0.11
CA LEU A 108 11.71 9.32 0.26
C LEU A 108 11.60 8.32 -0.92
N LEU A 109 11.39 8.79 -2.14
CA LEU A 109 11.41 7.95 -3.35
C LEU A 109 12.76 7.26 -3.52
N PHE A 110 13.86 7.97 -3.28
CA PHE A 110 15.19 7.42 -3.35
C PHE A 110 15.42 6.35 -2.28
N ALA A 111 15.07 6.63 -1.02
CA ALA A 111 15.18 5.67 0.07
C ALA A 111 14.35 4.40 -0.17
N THR A 112 13.10 4.55 -0.61
CA THR A 112 12.23 3.41 -0.96
C THR A 112 12.77 2.62 -2.15
N SER A 113 13.34 3.28 -3.16
CA SER A 113 14.01 2.62 -4.29
C SER A 113 15.26 1.84 -3.88
N ILE A 114 16.06 2.36 -2.93
CA ILE A 114 17.20 1.62 -2.37
C ILE A 114 16.71 0.36 -1.67
N VAL A 115 15.66 0.46 -0.84
CA VAL A 115 15.10 -0.71 -0.15
C VAL A 115 14.58 -1.73 -1.17
N GLN A 116 13.89 -1.30 -2.23
CA GLN A 116 13.48 -2.17 -3.34
C GLN A 116 14.67 -2.84 -4.04
N LEU A 117 15.78 -2.11 -4.24
CA LEU A 117 17.01 -2.69 -4.80
C LEU A 117 17.62 -3.73 -3.87
N LEU A 118 17.59 -3.51 -2.55
CA LEU A 118 18.03 -4.51 -1.58
C LEU A 118 17.20 -5.79 -1.66
N PHE A 119 15.92 -5.70 -2.07
CA PHE A 119 15.11 -6.91 -2.26
C PHE A 119 15.60 -7.80 -3.41
N VAL A 120 16.42 -7.29 -4.34
CA VAL A 120 17.07 -8.11 -5.38
C VAL A 120 18.01 -9.17 -4.76
N PHE A 121 18.55 -8.92 -3.56
CA PHE A 121 19.36 -9.91 -2.85
C PHE A 121 18.54 -11.12 -2.35
N PHE A 122 17.20 -11.07 -2.38
CA PHE A 122 16.34 -12.23 -2.21
C PHE A 122 16.20 -13.08 -3.49
N PHE A 123 17.15 -13.01 -4.41
CA PHE A 123 17.19 -13.86 -5.61
C PHE A 123 17.10 -15.36 -5.29
N TRP A 124 17.57 -15.77 -4.11
CA TRP A 124 17.49 -17.16 -3.64
C TRP A 124 16.05 -17.67 -3.52
N VAL A 125 15.05 -16.79 -3.41
CA VAL A 125 13.63 -17.16 -3.39
C VAL A 125 13.22 -17.84 -4.72
N ASP A 126 13.87 -17.50 -5.83
CA ASP A 126 13.64 -18.16 -7.14
C ASP A 126 14.24 -19.57 -7.23
N LEU A 127 15.04 -19.97 -6.24
CA LEU A 127 15.63 -21.31 -6.14
C LEU A 127 14.78 -22.27 -5.30
N ILE A 128 13.69 -21.78 -4.69
CA ILE A 128 12.84 -22.60 -3.82
C ILE A 128 12.00 -23.54 -4.69
N PRO A 129 12.16 -24.87 -4.53
CA PRO A 129 11.43 -25.84 -5.34
C PRO A 129 9.91 -25.67 -5.20
N GLY A 130 9.20 -25.55 -6.33
CA GLY A 130 7.74 -25.37 -6.37
C GLY A 130 7.23 -23.94 -6.19
N PHE A 131 8.14 -22.99 -5.89
CA PHE A 131 7.84 -21.55 -5.86
C PHE A 131 8.53 -20.82 -7.01
N GLY A 132 9.85 -20.94 -7.12
CA GLY A 132 10.66 -20.25 -8.13
C GLY A 132 10.67 -20.93 -9.49
N TYR A 133 11.23 -20.25 -10.49
CA TYR A 133 11.31 -20.71 -11.87
C TYR A 133 12.64 -21.42 -12.19
N SER A 134 13.66 -21.27 -11.34
CA SER A 134 15.01 -21.78 -11.59
C SER A 134 15.30 -23.03 -10.76
N ASP A 135 15.77 -24.09 -11.40
CA ASP A 135 16.13 -25.36 -10.72
C ASP A 135 17.48 -25.28 -9.98
N GLY A 136 18.26 -24.22 -10.24
CA GLY A 136 19.52 -23.97 -9.56
C GLY A 136 20.09 -22.58 -9.81
N ILE A 137 21.18 -22.25 -9.11
CA ILE A 137 21.87 -20.95 -9.19
C ILE A 137 22.34 -20.67 -10.62
N HIS A 138 22.83 -21.69 -11.32
CA HIS A 138 23.31 -21.54 -12.69
C HIS A 138 22.17 -21.13 -13.63
N ASP A 139 21.03 -21.80 -13.55
CA ASP A 139 19.86 -21.50 -14.37
C ASP A 139 19.31 -20.11 -14.07
N PHE A 140 19.29 -19.71 -12.80
CA PHE A 140 18.92 -18.35 -12.39
C PHE A 140 19.81 -17.31 -13.07
N PHE A 141 21.12 -17.42 -12.95
CA PHE A 141 22.04 -16.45 -13.56
C PHE A 141 21.98 -16.48 -15.09
N GLN A 142 21.78 -17.66 -15.69
CA GLN A 142 21.61 -17.77 -17.14
C GLN A 142 20.32 -17.06 -17.59
N ASN A 143 19.20 -17.27 -16.89
CA ASN A 143 17.93 -16.60 -17.15
C ASN A 143 18.03 -15.09 -16.95
N PHE A 144 18.69 -14.66 -15.87
CA PHE A 144 18.93 -13.25 -15.57
C PHE A 144 19.77 -12.57 -16.67
N CYS A 145 20.93 -13.13 -17.02
CA CYS A 145 21.79 -12.62 -18.08
C CYS A 145 21.10 -12.62 -19.45
N ASN A 146 20.34 -13.66 -19.77
CA ASN A 146 19.58 -13.74 -21.02
C ASN A 146 18.49 -12.66 -21.07
N THR A 147 17.79 -12.42 -19.97
CA THR A 147 16.77 -11.37 -19.86
C THR A 147 17.42 -9.99 -20.01
N PHE A 148 18.53 -9.74 -19.31
CA PHE A 148 19.28 -8.50 -19.41
C PHE A 148 19.77 -8.25 -20.85
N LYS A 149 20.36 -9.26 -21.49
CA LYS A 149 20.80 -9.19 -22.89
C LYS A 149 19.62 -8.94 -23.84
N ARG A 150 18.47 -9.57 -23.62
CA ARG A 150 17.25 -9.36 -24.42
C ARG A 150 16.69 -7.95 -24.28
N THR A 151 16.76 -7.38 -23.09
CA THR A 151 16.26 -6.04 -22.80
C THR A 151 17.15 -4.95 -23.40
N PHE A 152 18.48 -5.03 -23.21
CA PHE A 152 19.38 -3.94 -23.56
C PHE A 152 20.14 -4.13 -24.87
N TRP A 153 20.39 -5.37 -25.30
CA TRP A 153 21.35 -5.66 -26.38
C TRP A 153 20.75 -6.38 -27.59
N ASN A 154 19.57 -6.98 -27.46
CA ASN A 154 18.97 -7.76 -28.54
C ASN A 154 18.17 -6.88 -29.49
N LYS A 155 18.72 -6.67 -30.69
CA LYS A 155 18.05 -5.93 -31.77
C LYS A 155 16.74 -6.58 -32.22
N ASN A 156 16.55 -7.88 -32.03
CA ASN A 156 15.34 -8.58 -32.49
C ASN A 156 14.16 -8.49 -31.51
N SER A 157 14.33 -7.85 -30.35
CA SER A 157 13.32 -7.77 -29.29
C SER A 157 12.80 -6.36 -29.06
N HIS A 158 12.46 -5.63 -30.13
CA HIS A 158 12.05 -4.21 -30.07
C HIS A 158 10.93 -3.90 -29.08
N HIS A 159 10.00 -4.83 -28.83
CA HIS A 159 8.88 -4.60 -27.93
C HIS A 159 9.26 -4.62 -26.44
N ILE A 160 10.22 -5.46 -26.05
CA ILE A 160 10.60 -5.64 -24.64
C ILE A 160 11.07 -4.34 -23.97
N PRO A 161 12.06 -3.59 -24.52
CA PRO A 161 12.51 -2.35 -23.90
C PRO A 161 11.41 -1.30 -23.86
N ILE A 162 10.54 -1.21 -24.88
CA ILE A 162 9.43 -0.25 -24.91
C ILE A 162 8.45 -0.52 -23.76
N PHE A 163 8.00 -1.78 -23.61
CA PHE A 163 7.09 -2.15 -22.53
C PHE A 163 7.74 -1.98 -21.16
N LEU A 164 9.03 -2.30 -21.01
CA LEU A 164 9.76 -2.10 -19.77
C LEU A 164 9.89 -0.62 -19.41
N SER A 165 10.24 0.24 -20.36
CA SER A 165 10.34 1.69 -20.15
C SER A 165 8.98 2.28 -19.79
N ALA A 166 7.90 1.87 -20.48
CA ALA A 166 6.55 2.29 -20.16
C ALA A 166 6.16 1.87 -18.74
N TYR A 167 6.45 0.62 -18.36
CA TYR A 167 6.19 0.12 -17.01
C TYR A 167 6.95 0.93 -15.95
N ILE A 168 8.26 1.14 -16.12
CA ILE A 168 9.09 1.92 -15.18
C ILE A 168 8.55 3.35 -15.05
N PHE A 169 8.23 3.99 -16.18
CA PHE A 169 7.68 5.34 -16.18
C PHE A 169 6.34 5.42 -15.45
N SER A 170 5.38 4.54 -15.77
CA SER A 170 4.10 4.47 -15.08
C SER A 170 4.25 4.19 -13.59
N PHE A 171 5.21 3.34 -13.20
CA PHE A 171 5.51 3.04 -11.81
C PHE A 171 6.03 4.27 -11.04
N ILE A 172 6.95 5.04 -11.63
CA ILE A 172 7.47 6.29 -11.04
C ILE A 172 6.35 7.32 -10.87
N VAL A 173 5.54 7.54 -11.92
CA VAL A 173 4.40 8.46 -11.88
C VAL A 173 3.41 8.05 -10.78
N SER A 174 3.09 6.76 -10.70
CA SER A 174 2.22 6.21 -9.66
C SER A 174 2.76 6.45 -8.25
N HIS A 175 4.07 6.29 -8.02
CA HIS A 175 4.68 6.53 -6.71
C HIS A 175 4.69 8.03 -6.34
N ILE A 176 5.01 8.91 -7.28
CA ILE A 176 4.95 10.36 -7.06
C ILE A 176 3.52 10.77 -6.71
N ALA A 177 2.53 10.30 -7.48
CA ALA A 177 1.12 10.58 -7.22
C ALA A 177 0.69 10.05 -5.84
N GLY A 178 1.08 8.83 -5.48
CA GLY A 178 0.76 8.25 -4.17
C GLY A 178 1.36 9.03 -3.01
N LEU A 179 2.63 9.42 -3.09
CA LEU A 179 3.26 10.24 -2.07
C LEU A 179 2.61 11.62 -1.95
N LYS A 180 2.24 12.24 -3.06
CA LYS A 180 1.50 13.51 -3.05
C LYS A 180 0.13 13.37 -2.40
N ILE A 181 -0.63 12.31 -2.71
CA ILE A 181 -1.91 12.03 -2.05
C ILE A 181 -1.71 11.87 -0.55
N ILE A 182 -0.68 11.15 -0.09
CA ILE A 182 -0.41 10.97 1.33
C ILE A 182 0.02 12.29 2.01
N GLN A 183 0.75 13.16 1.30
CA GLN A 183 1.20 14.45 1.83
C GLN A 183 0.07 15.48 1.91
N ASP A 184 -0.80 15.53 0.90
CA ASP A 184 -1.81 16.59 0.76
C ASP A 184 -3.14 16.19 1.41
N SER A 185 -3.48 14.89 1.46
CA SER A 185 -4.70 14.40 2.13
C SER A 185 -4.40 13.82 3.51
N ASP A 186 -5.40 13.76 4.38
CA ASP A 186 -5.32 12.96 5.64
C ASP A 186 -5.31 11.44 5.40
N GLY A 187 -5.30 10.99 4.15
CA GLY A 187 -5.51 9.60 3.80
C GLY A 187 -4.31 8.92 3.14
N SER A 188 -3.45 8.33 3.96
CA SER A 188 -2.87 7.00 3.65
C SER A 188 -3.96 6.03 3.16
N LEU A 189 -5.16 6.25 3.69
CA LEU A 189 -6.37 5.58 3.30
C LEU A 189 -6.76 5.84 1.84
N TYR A 190 -6.82 7.09 1.37
CA TYR A 190 -7.15 7.39 -0.03
C TYR A 190 -6.18 6.72 -1.00
N TRP A 191 -4.88 6.76 -0.70
CA TRP A 191 -3.89 6.03 -1.48
C TRP A 191 -4.14 4.51 -1.47
N SER A 192 -4.44 3.95 -0.30
CA SER A 192 -4.79 2.53 -0.15
C SER A 192 -6.05 2.16 -0.95
N LEU A 193 -7.03 3.06 -1.08
CA LEU A 193 -8.21 2.83 -1.91
C LEU A 193 -7.87 2.84 -3.40
N VAL A 194 -7.08 3.83 -3.84
CA VAL A 194 -6.65 3.96 -5.24
C VAL A 194 -5.82 2.76 -5.69
N ILE A 195 -4.84 2.32 -4.89
CA ILE A 195 -3.99 1.19 -5.25
C ILE A 195 -4.78 -0.13 -5.33
N ASN A 196 -5.81 -0.28 -4.49
CA ASN A 196 -6.69 -1.45 -4.50
C ASN A 196 -7.53 -1.54 -5.79
N LEU A 197 -7.85 -0.42 -6.45
CA LEU A 197 -8.58 -0.42 -7.72
C LEU A 197 -7.72 -0.90 -8.91
N VAL A 198 -6.38 -0.91 -8.79
CA VAL A 198 -5.50 -1.33 -9.88
C VAL A 198 -5.76 -2.78 -10.29
N SER A 199 -5.92 -3.68 -9.33
CA SER A 199 -6.17 -5.11 -9.58
C SER A 199 -7.46 -5.37 -10.38
N PRO A 200 -8.66 -4.93 -9.94
CA PRO A 200 -9.88 -5.17 -10.71
C PRO A 200 -9.86 -4.46 -12.07
N CYS A 201 -9.28 -3.26 -12.17
CA CYS A 201 -9.09 -2.58 -13.46
C CYS A 201 -8.17 -3.40 -14.40
N ALA A 202 -7.11 -4.00 -13.87
CA ALA A 202 -6.23 -4.88 -14.63
C ALA A 202 -6.97 -6.13 -15.11
N VAL A 203 -7.80 -6.76 -14.27
CA VAL A 203 -8.61 -7.90 -14.71
C VAL A 203 -9.57 -7.47 -15.83
N ILE A 204 -10.30 -6.36 -15.66
CA ILE A 204 -11.21 -5.85 -16.71
C ILE A 204 -10.42 -5.58 -18.00
N PHE A 205 -9.24 -4.97 -17.92
CA PHE A 205 -8.38 -4.78 -19.08
C PHE A 205 -8.04 -6.11 -19.75
N TRP A 206 -7.60 -7.11 -19.00
CA TRP A 206 -7.25 -8.43 -19.54
C TRP A 206 -8.46 -9.26 -20.00
N MET A 207 -9.69 -8.93 -19.60
CA MET A 207 -10.90 -9.53 -20.20
C MET A 207 -11.04 -9.16 -21.68
N PHE A 208 -10.58 -7.97 -22.05
CA PHE A 208 -10.74 -7.45 -23.41
C PHE A 208 -9.53 -7.68 -24.31
N PHE A 209 -8.34 -7.81 -23.73
CA PHE A 209 -7.09 -7.90 -24.47
C PHE A 209 -6.34 -9.21 -24.23
N LYS A 210 -5.82 -9.83 -25.30
CA LYS A 210 -4.88 -10.94 -25.19
C LYS A 210 -3.44 -10.42 -25.23
N PRO A 211 -2.48 -11.04 -24.51
CA PRO A 211 -1.10 -10.55 -24.46
C PRO A 211 -0.27 -10.90 -25.71
N LYS A 212 -0.56 -12.01 -26.42
CA LYS A 212 0.23 -12.47 -27.58
C LYS A 212 -0.64 -13.10 -28.68
N PRO A 213 -0.72 -12.51 -29.89
CA PRO A 213 -0.38 -11.11 -30.17
C PRO A 213 -1.25 -10.16 -29.33
N PHE A 214 -0.80 -8.91 -29.09
CA PHE A 214 -1.64 -7.93 -28.42
C PHE A 214 -2.79 -7.51 -29.33
N HIS A 215 -4.00 -7.98 -29.04
CA HIS A 215 -5.20 -7.65 -29.81
C HIS A 215 -6.44 -7.71 -28.93
N TRP A 216 -7.47 -6.97 -29.36
CA TRP A 216 -8.80 -7.04 -28.79
C TRP A 216 -9.40 -8.42 -29.07
N SER A 217 -9.66 -9.19 -28.03
CA SER A 217 -10.26 -10.52 -28.10
C SER A 217 -11.03 -10.77 -26.80
N PRO A 218 -12.24 -10.21 -26.66
CA PRO A 218 -13.01 -10.31 -25.43
C PRO A 218 -13.27 -11.77 -25.07
N HIS A 219 -12.92 -12.15 -23.85
CA HIS A 219 -13.14 -13.49 -23.33
C HIS A 219 -13.76 -13.42 -21.94
N PHE A 220 -14.94 -14.02 -21.78
CA PHE A 220 -15.74 -13.94 -20.56
C PHE A 220 -15.86 -15.32 -19.90
N ASP A 221 -14.82 -15.73 -19.17
CA ASP A 221 -14.90 -16.84 -18.22
C ASP A 221 -15.71 -16.51 -16.96
N SER A 222 -16.16 -17.56 -16.27
CA SER A 222 -16.80 -17.44 -14.95
C SER A 222 -15.90 -16.75 -13.93
N ALA A 223 -14.57 -16.89 -14.04
CA ALA A 223 -13.60 -16.18 -13.21
C ALA A 223 -13.75 -14.66 -13.30
N HIS A 224 -13.95 -14.13 -14.51
CA HIS A 224 -14.11 -12.70 -14.76
C HIS A 224 -15.38 -12.14 -14.14
N LEU A 225 -16.45 -12.94 -14.07
CA LEU A 225 -17.70 -12.54 -13.45
C LEU A 225 -17.51 -12.23 -11.95
N TYR A 226 -16.69 -13.00 -11.24
CA TYR A 226 -16.35 -12.71 -9.84
C TYR A 226 -15.63 -11.35 -9.72
N SER A 227 -14.67 -11.06 -10.60
CA SER A 227 -13.96 -9.78 -10.58
C SER A 227 -14.86 -8.58 -10.91
N ILE A 228 -15.82 -8.72 -11.84
CA ILE A 228 -16.81 -7.68 -12.15
C ILE A 228 -17.72 -7.42 -10.94
N ILE A 229 -18.25 -8.48 -10.31
CA ILE A 229 -19.09 -8.35 -9.12
C ILE A 229 -18.32 -7.66 -7.99
N SER A 230 -17.08 -8.10 -7.75
CA SER A 230 -16.23 -7.47 -6.75
C SER A 230 -15.98 -5.99 -7.04
N PHE A 231 -15.76 -5.61 -8.30
CA PHE A 231 -15.62 -4.21 -8.69
C PHE A 231 -16.89 -3.38 -8.41
N ILE A 232 -18.06 -3.93 -8.78
CA ILE A 232 -19.38 -3.29 -8.54
C ILE A 232 -19.65 -3.13 -7.03
N ILE A 233 -19.11 -4.00 -6.18
CA ILE A 233 -19.25 -3.89 -4.72
C ILE A 233 -18.23 -2.90 -4.13
N ILE A 234 -16.97 -2.99 -4.57
CA ILE A 234 -15.88 -2.15 -4.07
C ILE A 234 -16.15 -0.69 -4.39
N PHE A 235 -16.53 -0.34 -5.61
CA PHE A 235 -16.64 1.05 -6.04
C PHE A 235 -17.66 1.89 -5.22
N PRO A 236 -18.91 1.44 -4.99
CA PRO A 236 -19.85 2.14 -4.11
C PRO A 236 -19.41 2.14 -2.64
N ALA A 237 -18.83 1.04 -2.15
CA ALA A 237 -18.32 0.99 -0.77
C ALA A 237 -17.20 2.01 -0.54
N LEU A 238 -16.33 2.22 -1.54
CA LEU A 238 -15.31 3.27 -1.52
C LEU A 238 -15.94 4.66 -1.48
N PHE A 239 -16.96 4.91 -2.29
CA PHE A 239 -17.65 6.19 -2.32
C PHE A 239 -18.35 6.52 -0.98
N VAL A 240 -19.00 5.52 -0.37
CA VAL A 240 -19.60 5.66 0.97
C VAL A 240 -18.51 5.88 2.01
N TYR A 241 -17.40 5.16 1.92
CA TYR A 241 -16.27 5.32 2.83
C TYR A 241 -15.71 6.75 2.79
N SER A 242 -15.52 7.31 1.59
CA SER A 242 -14.95 8.64 1.41
C SER A 242 -15.90 9.77 1.81
N SER A 243 -17.22 9.54 1.70
CA SER A 243 -18.24 10.58 1.95
C SER A 243 -18.62 10.73 3.43
N ASP A 244 -18.28 9.75 4.28
CA ASP A 244 -18.65 9.76 5.70
C ASP A 244 -17.62 10.58 6.53
N PRO A 245 -18.06 11.49 7.44
CA PRO A 245 -17.18 12.43 8.14
C PRO A 245 -16.06 11.77 8.94
N LEU A 246 -15.02 12.56 9.21
CA LEU A 246 -13.76 12.08 9.77
C LEU A 246 -13.93 11.54 11.20
N GLU A 247 -13.07 10.55 11.45
CA GLU A 247 -12.91 9.66 12.61
C GLU A 247 -13.28 10.22 13.99
N VAL A 248 -13.67 9.33 14.91
CA VAL A 248 -13.85 9.70 16.32
C VAL A 248 -12.48 9.96 16.95
N HIS A 249 -12.23 11.19 17.35
CA HIS A 249 -11.00 11.58 18.04
C HIS A 249 -11.08 11.25 19.53
N PHE A 250 -10.05 10.59 20.06
CA PHE A 250 -9.88 10.42 21.51
C PHE A 250 -9.12 11.61 22.08
N GLU A 251 -9.83 12.55 22.67
CA GLU A 251 -9.20 13.50 23.58
C GLU A 251 -9.13 12.88 24.98
N PHE A 252 -7.91 12.67 25.47
CA PHE A 252 -7.69 12.39 26.88
C PHE A 252 -7.81 13.71 27.62
N GLU A 253 -8.97 13.96 28.22
CA GLU A 253 -9.14 15.05 29.17
C GLU A 253 -8.39 14.63 30.44
N GLU A 254 -7.21 15.23 30.68
CA GLU A 254 -6.45 15.01 31.91
C GLU A 254 -7.21 15.65 33.07
N SER A 255 -8.13 14.89 33.67
CA SER A 255 -8.87 15.37 34.82
C SER A 255 -7.90 15.50 35.99
N GLN A 256 -7.70 16.72 36.48
CA GLN A 256 -6.89 17.06 37.66
C GLN A 256 -7.44 16.50 38.99
N ARG A 257 -8.31 15.48 38.96
CA ARG A 257 -8.79 14.84 40.19
C ARG A 257 -7.80 13.77 40.63
N GLU A 258 -6.91 14.13 41.54
CA GLU A 258 -6.17 13.16 42.34
C GLU A 258 -7.15 12.48 43.30
N ILE A 259 -7.34 11.18 43.13
CA ILE A 259 -8.01 10.34 44.11
C ILE A 259 -6.94 9.35 44.60
N CYS A 260 -6.56 9.45 45.88
CA CYS A 260 -5.54 8.61 46.52
C CYS A 260 -4.16 8.58 45.80
N GLY A 261 -3.68 9.72 45.29
CA GLY A 261 -2.35 9.82 44.68
C GLY A 261 -2.21 9.21 43.27
N TYR A 262 -3.30 8.70 42.69
CA TYR A 262 -3.34 8.24 41.31
C TYR A 262 -4.07 9.26 40.43
N ARG A 263 -3.41 9.73 39.36
CA ARG A 263 -4.04 10.55 38.32
C ARG A 263 -4.94 9.67 37.44
N LEU A 264 -6.25 9.82 37.60
CA LEU A 264 -7.22 9.17 36.72
C LEU A 264 -7.41 10.00 35.45
N LYS A 265 -7.08 9.43 34.29
CA LYS A 265 -7.40 10.00 32.98
C LYS A 265 -8.82 9.57 32.59
N LYS A 266 -9.70 10.53 32.37
CA LYS A 266 -11.07 10.25 31.91
C LYS A 266 -11.07 10.30 30.38
N LEU A 267 -11.53 9.22 29.74
CA LEU A 267 -11.77 9.19 28.30
C LEU A 267 -13.08 9.92 28.02
N LYS A 268 -13.02 11.03 27.29
CA LYS A 268 -14.19 11.74 26.77
C LYS A 268 -14.27 11.51 25.28
N PHE A 269 -15.46 11.16 24.80
CA PHE A 269 -15.73 10.96 23.39
C PHE A 269 -16.26 12.27 22.83
N THR A 270 -15.48 12.94 21.99
CA THR A 270 -15.91 14.16 21.31
C THR A 270 -16.08 13.84 19.84
N TYR A 271 -17.29 14.00 19.31
CA TYR A 271 -17.53 13.96 17.87
C TYR A 271 -17.07 15.30 17.30
N VAL A 272 -16.06 15.28 16.44
CA VAL A 272 -15.68 16.47 15.67
C VAL A 272 -16.59 16.50 14.45
N THR A 273 -17.64 17.32 14.51
CA THR A 273 -18.35 17.76 13.31
C THR A 273 -17.62 19.01 12.81
N GLU A 274 -16.86 18.88 11.72
CA GLU A 274 -16.41 20.04 10.94
C GLU A 274 -17.62 20.77 10.33
#